data_AF-A0A2S6ICI4-F1
#
_entry.id   AF-A0A2S6ICI4-F1
#
_cell.length_a   1.000
_cell.length_b   1.000
_cell.length_c   1.000
_cell.angle_alpha   90.00
_cell.angle_beta   90.00
_cell.angle_gamma   90.00
#
_symmetry.space_group_name_H-M   'P 1'
#
loop_
_entity.id
_entity.type
_entity.pdbx_description
1 polymer ?
#
loop_
_entity_poly.entity_id
_entity_poly.type
_entity_poly.pdbx_seq_one_letter_code
_entity_poly.pdbx_strand_id
1 'polypeptide(L)'
;MAKTRARRAALTAAAAALLSLLGAGAVSPAPAEAGTGQAQVASTAWDGVSGIDVSGADLGALRQGTLTELNTYRRSLGLGTLVRNGGLDAKAQGWADTMARTGRFVHNPDLGYPAGLGGNSEIILKAGTDNGSPAVAVRSWIGSAPHQRVMVIREMTLAGIGVARIGRDVYYVVNFGYPVAPPAPASMEFRRGTRTLTVGGAILDTYRTQGLDRSAIGWPATNEFGVHGGRGQHFDAGSIYWNAAAGAHPVRGLIRERWASMSWEAGWLGYPTGAESGVRGGALQRFQGGLVYWSPGTGAQAVRGAILDAYGRTGFENGRLGYPVSSEQGLRGGAFAHFQGGSVYWSSAHGAHAVVGAIREAWARQGWEAGRLGYPRSGEYPVAGGVRQDFAGGSATYAFGTGAVAVTHR
;
A
#
# COMPACT_ATOMS: atom_id res chain seq x y z
N MET A 1 40.18 -40.29 22.61
CA MET A 1 39.38 -41.46 23.04
C MET A 1 38.38 -40.96 24.07
N ALA A 2 37.11 -41.36 24.14
CA ALA A 2 36.32 -42.27 23.30
C ALA A 2 34.80 -41.87 23.30
N LYS A 3 33.99 -42.50 22.43
CA LYS A 3 32.50 -42.47 22.43
C LYS A 3 31.97 -43.51 23.46
N THR A 4 30.70 -43.71 23.83
CA THR A 4 29.36 -43.33 23.29
C THR A 4 28.42 -43.03 24.50
N ARG A 5 27.13 -43.37 24.74
CA ARG A 5 25.94 -44.07 24.13
C ARG A 5 24.73 -43.52 24.95
N ALA A 6 23.55 -43.07 24.49
CA ALA A 6 22.64 -43.30 23.35
C ALA A 6 21.46 -44.28 23.60
N ARG A 7 20.22 -43.72 23.65
CA ARG A 7 18.85 -44.29 23.38
C ARG A 7 17.97 -44.98 24.46
N ARG A 8 16.81 -44.36 24.76
CA ARG A 8 15.39 -44.87 24.91
C ARG A 8 14.49 -43.66 25.27
N ALA A 9 13.20 -43.46 24.91
CA ALA A 9 12.14 -44.16 24.13
C ALA A 9 11.35 -45.28 24.84
N ALA A 10 9.99 -45.35 24.79
CA ALA A 10 8.92 -44.43 24.32
C ALA A 10 7.49 -44.88 24.78
N LEU A 11 6.42 -44.14 24.41
CA LEU A 11 4.96 -44.42 24.55
C LEU A 11 4.39 -44.26 25.99
N THR A 12 3.08 -44.08 26.25
CA THR A 12 1.80 -44.31 25.49
C THR A 12 0.86 -43.08 25.42
N ALA A 13 -0.40 -43.25 24.96
CA ALA A 13 -1.38 -42.18 24.65
C ALA A 13 -2.85 -42.63 24.93
N ALA A 14 -3.84 -41.83 24.45
CA ALA A 14 -5.31 -41.93 24.60
C ALA A 14 -5.88 -41.32 25.91
N ALA A 15 -7.16 -40.91 26.00
CA ALA A 15 -8.30 -41.09 25.06
C ALA A 15 -9.14 -39.79 24.88
N ALA A 16 -10.28 -39.88 24.19
CA ALA A 16 -11.12 -38.75 23.77
C ALA A 16 -12.63 -39.00 23.95
N ALA A 17 -13.43 -38.01 23.53
CA ALA A 17 -14.88 -38.02 23.27
C ALA A 17 -15.86 -37.79 24.46
N LEU A 18 -16.73 -36.79 24.27
CA LEU A 18 -18.19 -36.95 24.33
C LEU A 18 -18.87 -35.88 23.46
N LEU A 19 -20.17 -36.00 23.21
CA LEU A 19 -20.82 -35.53 21.98
C LEU A 19 -22.09 -34.70 22.22
N SER A 20 -22.27 -33.63 21.43
CA SER A 20 -23.53 -33.01 20.97
C SER A 20 -24.73 -32.82 21.91
N LEU A 21 -25.30 -31.60 21.89
CA LEU A 21 -26.73 -31.42 21.61
C LEU A 21 -26.99 -30.09 20.86
N LEU A 22 -28.18 -29.94 20.26
CA LEU A 22 -28.55 -28.76 19.46
C LEU A 22 -29.21 -27.64 20.31
N GLY A 23 -29.06 -26.40 19.86
CA GLY A 23 -29.84 -25.25 20.31
C GLY A 23 -29.70 -24.09 19.32
N ALA A 24 -30.79 -23.65 18.70
CA ALA A 24 -30.79 -22.53 17.76
C ALA A 24 -31.03 -21.20 18.51
N GLY A 25 -30.28 -20.16 18.16
CA GLY A 25 -30.43 -18.82 18.71
C GLY A 25 -29.74 -17.79 17.81
N ALA A 26 -30.42 -16.71 17.47
CA ALA A 26 -29.96 -15.74 16.47
C ALA A 26 -28.76 -14.92 16.95
N VAL A 27 -27.83 -14.64 16.03
CA VAL A 27 -26.78 -13.61 16.21
C VAL A 27 -27.22 -12.34 15.49
N SER A 28 -27.47 -11.28 16.24
CA SER A 28 -27.78 -9.95 15.69
C SER A 28 -26.55 -9.31 15.03
N PRO A 29 -26.69 -8.61 13.89
CA PRO A 29 -25.60 -7.86 13.28
C PRO A 29 -25.32 -6.55 14.03
N ALA A 30 -24.07 -6.07 13.92
CA ALA A 30 -23.64 -4.74 14.32
C ALA A 30 -24.11 -3.67 13.29
N PRO A 31 -23.99 -2.35 13.57
CA PRO A 31 -24.83 -1.33 12.92
C PRO A 31 -24.42 -0.96 11.50
N ALA A 32 -25.34 -0.30 10.80
CA ALA A 32 -25.16 0.17 9.42
C ALA A 32 -24.37 1.49 9.34
N GLU A 33 -23.48 1.60 8.35
CA GLU A 33 -22.99 2.87 7.83
C GLU A 33 -23.83 3.32 6.63
N ALA A 34 -24.30 4.57 6.64
CA ALA A 34 -25.18 5.10 5.60
C ALA A 34 -24.39 5.73 4.45
N GLY A 35 -24.10 4.94 3.41
CA GLY A 35 -23.53 5.42 2.14
C GLY A 35 -24.60 5.90 1.16
N THR A 36 -25.02 7.16 1.23
CA THR A 36 -26.00 7.74 0.27
C THR A 36 -25.40 7.84 -1.14
N GLY A 37 -25.94 7.07 -2.10
CA GLY A 37 -25.33 6.93 -3.43
C GLY A 37 -26.27 6.49 -4.54
N GLN A 38 -27.53 6.97 -4.58
CA GLN A 38 -28.38 6.80 -5.76
C GLN A 38 -27.88 7.65 -6.93
N ALA A 39 -26.88 7.15 -7.66
CA ALA A 39 -26.51 7.68 -8.97
C ALA A 39 -27.60 7.31 -9.99
N GLN A 40 -28.63 8.15 -10.12
CA GLN A 40 -29.58 8.07 -11.23
C GLN A 40 -28.82 8.28 -12.55
N VAL A 41 -28.56 7.21 -13.29
CA VAL A 41 -28.12 7.33 -14.69
C VAL A 41 -29.35 7.75 -15.49
N ALA A 42 -29.31 8.96 -16.04
CA ALA A 42 -30.45 9.56 -16.71
C ALA A 42 -30.92 8.73 -17.91
N SER A 43 -32.22 8.48 -17.98
CA SER A 43 -32.89 7.92 -19.15
C SER A 43 -32.97 8.98 -20.26
N THR A 44 -31.95 9.09 -21.10
CA THR A 44 -32.05 9.83 -22.36
C THR A 44 -33.00 9.08 -23.31
N ALA A 45 -33.96 9.81 -23.87
CA ALA A 45 -35.08 9.23 -24.60
C ALA A 45 -34.66 8.56 -25.93
N TRP A 46 -35.35 7.47 -26.27
CA TRP A 46 -35.30 6.82 -27.58
C TRP A 46 -36.70 6.86 -28.20
N ASP A 47 -37.25 8.07 -28.34
CA ASP A 47 -38.58 8.28 -28.92
C ASP A 47 -38.55 8.07 -30.43
N GLY A 48 -39.10 6.94 -30.88
CA GLY A 48 -39.35 6.67 -32.30
C GLY A 48 -38.93 5.28 -32.77
N VAL A 49 -39.79 4.28 -32.56
CA VAL A 49 -40.16 3.23 -33.54
C VAL A 49 -41.30 2.40 -32.94
N SER A 50 -42.46 2.39 -33.60
CA SER A 50 -43.57 1.52 -33.25
C SER A 50 -43.40 0.13 -33.89
N GLY A 51 -43.58 -0.94 -33.10
CA GLY A 51 -43.52 -2.33 -33.58
C GLY A 51 -42.56 -3.25 -32.82
N ILE A 52 -41.67 -2.71 -31.97
CA ILE A 52 -40.91 -3.51 -31.00
C ILE A 52 -41.74 -3.61 -29.72
N ASP A 53 -42.03 -4.82 -29.26
CA ASP A 53 -42.61 -5.04 -27.93
C ASP A 53 -41.53 -4.89 -26.85
N VAL A 54 -41.30 -3.64 -26.45
CA VAL A 54 -40.45 -3.27 -25.31
C VAL A 54 -41.19 -3.36 -23.97
N SER A 55 -42.42 -3.90 -23.92
CA SER A 55 -43.24 -3.86 -22.71
C SER A 55 -42.90 -5.00 -21.73
N GLY A 56 -42.50 -4.62 -20.51
CA GLY A 56 -42.58 -5.45 -19.30
C GLY A 56 -41.66 -6.67 -19.16
N ALA A 57 -41.10 -7.22 -20.24
CA ALA A 57 -40.07 -8.25 -20.15
C ALA A 57 -38.75 -7.61 -19.67
N ASP A 58 -38.27 -7.98 -18.48
CA ASP A 58 -37.06 -7.39 -17.91
C ASP A 58 -35.79 -7.84 -18.66
N LEU A 59 -35.50 -7.14 -19.76
CA LEU A 59 -34.27 -7.31 -20.53
C LEU A 59 -33.02 -6.96 -19.69
N GLY A 60 -33.15 -6.23 -18.58
CA GLY A 60 -32.08 -6.02 -17.61
C GLY A 60 -31.75 -7.32 -16.88
N ALA A 61 -32.76 -7.98 -16.30
CA ALA A 61 -32.63 -9.30 -15.68
C ALA A 61 -32.21 -10.39 -16.67
N LEU A 62 -32.65 -10.36 -17.94
CA LEU A 62 -32.13 -11.30 -18.94
C LEU A 62 -30.63 -11.09 -19.21
N ARG A 63 -30.18 -9.84 -19.41
CA ARG A 63 -28.74 -9.53 -19.58
C ARG A 63 -27.92 -9.93 -18.34
N GLN A 64 -28.41 -9.61 -17.14
CA GLN A 64 -27.72 -9.87 -15.88
C GLN A 64 -27.73 -11.35 -15.50
N GLY A 65 -28.82 -12.07 -15.77
CA GLY A 65 -28.91 -13.51 -15.64
C GLY A 65 -27.93 -14.22 -16.58
N THR A 66 -27.79 -13.76 -17.83
CA THR A 66 -26.83 -14.34 -18.78
C THR A 66 -25.38 -14.16 -18.30
N LEU A 67 -25.02 -12.98 -17.78
CA LEU A 67 -23.72 -12.78 -17.13
C LEU A 67 -23.51 -13.73 -15.94
N THR A 68 -24.56 -13.94 -15.14
CA THR A 68 -24.52 -14.79 -13.94
C THR A 68 -24.29 -16.25 -14.31
N GLU A 69 -25.06 -16.79 -15.26
CA GLU A 69 -24.96 -18.17 -15.75
C GLU A 69 -23.61 -18.43 -16.45
N LEU A 70 -23.13 -17.51 -17.30
CA LEU A 70 -21.80 -17.58 -17.90
C LEU A 70 -20.70 -17.62 -16.84
N ASN A 71 -20.82 -16.81 -15.78
CA ASN A 71 -19.87 -16.79 -14.68
C ASN A 71 -19.95 -18.02 -13.78
N THR A 72 -21.12 -18.63 -13.59
CA THR A 72 -21.28 -19.92 -12.92
C THR A 72 -20.57 -21.03 -13.70
N TYR A 73 -20.79 -21.11 -15.02
CA TYR A 73 -20.11 -22.07 -15.88
C TYR A 73 -18.59 -21.89 -15.87
N ARG A 74 -18.09 -20.66 -16.05
CA ARG A 74 -16.64 -20.38 -16.02
C ARG A 74 -16.00 -20.73 -14.67
N ARG A 75 -16.66 -20.45 -13.56
CA ARG A 75 -16.20 -20.87 -12.22
C ARG A 75 -16.12 -22.40 -12.08
N SER A 76 -17.09 -23.16 -12.62
CA SER A 76 -17.04 -24.63 -12.59
C SER A 76 -15.86 -25.24 -13.38
N LEU A 77 -15.20 -24.44 -14.22
CA LEU A 77 -13.98 -24.81 -14.97
C LEU A 77 -12.70 -24.18 -14.40
N GLY A 78 -12.76 -23.52 -13.24
CA GLY A 78 -11.60 -22.81 -12.66
C GLY A 78 -11.14 -21.58 -13.45
N LEU A 79 -12.05 -20.95 -14.21
CA LEU A 79 -11.78 -19.73 -14.98
C LEU A 79 -12.24 -18.47 -14.24
N GLY A 80 -11.59 -17.35 -14.55
CA GLY A 80 -11.96 -16.02 -14.04
C GLY A 80 -13.30 -15.53 -14.59
N THR A 81 -13.99 -14.70 -13.81
CA THR A 81 -15.29 -14.13 -14.16
C THR A 81 -15.20 -13.00 -15.19
N LEU A 82 -16.23 -12.91 -16.03
CA LEU A 82 -16.49 -11.82 -16.95
C LEU A 82 -17.12 -10.63 -16.20
N VAL A 83 -16.66 -9.41 -16.51
CA VAL A 83 -17.20 -8.13 -16.03
C VAL A 83 -17.89 -7.40 -17.19
N ARG A 84 -18.95 -6.63 -16.91
CA ARG A 84 -19.68 -5.88 -17.95
C ARG A 84 -18.83 -4.76 -18.55
N ASN A 85 -18.97 -4.52 -19.86
CA ASN A 85 -18.32 -3.42 -20.56
C ASN A 85 -19.33 -2.69 -21.46
N GLY A 86 -19.56 -1.41 -21.19
CA GLY A 86 -20.57 -0.60 -21.90
C GLY A 86 -20.37 -0.48 -23.42
N GLY A 87 -19.12 -0.50 -23.89
CA GLY A 87 -18.80 -0.46 -25.32
C GLY A 87 -19.12 -1.77 -26.05
N LEU A 88 -18.88 -2.91 -25.39
CA LEU A 88 -19.33 -4.21 -25.88
C LEU A 88 -20.86 -4.36 -25.76
N ASP A 89 -21.46 -3.85 -24.68
CA ASP A 89 -22.92 -3.87 -24.46
C ASP A 89 -23.66 -3.14 -25.58
N ALA A 90 -23.24 -1.92 -25.93
CA ALA A 90 -23.85 -1.14 -27.01
C ALA A 90 -23.79 -1.87 -28.37
N LYS A 91 -22.64 -2.48 -28.69
CA LYS A 91 -22.46 -3.30 -29.90
C LYS A 91 -23.34 -4.56 -29.89
N ALA A 92 -23.40 -5.26 -28.76
CA ALA A 92 -24.17 -6.49 -28.63
C ALA A 92 -25.68 -6.20 -28.74
N GLN A 93 -26.14 -5.12 -28.09
CA GLN A 93 -27.53 -4.69 -28.14
C GLN A 93 -27.94 -4.28 -29.55
N GLY A 94 -27.19 -3.39 -30.21
CA GLY A 94 -27.49 -2.97 -31.58
C GLY A 94 -27.51 -4.12 -32.59
N TRP A 95 -26.75 -5.19 -32.35
CA TRP A 95 -26.84 -6.40 -33.18
C TRP A 95 -28.06 -7.28 -32.85
N ALA A 96 -28.39 -7.46 -31.56
CA ALA A 96 -29.61 -8.15 -31.14
C ALA A 96 -30.87 -7.49 -31.75
N ASP A 97 -30.95 -6.15 -31.66
CA ASP A 97 -32.05 -5.36 -32.23
C ASP A 97 -32.09 -5.45 -33.77
N THR A 98 -30.95 -5.68 -34.41
CA THR A 98 -30.86 -5.85 -35.88
C THR A 98 -31.31 -7.24 -36.31
N MET A 99 -30.92 -8.30 -35.61
CA MET A 99 -31.44 -9.66 -35.87
C MET A 99 -32.95 -9.76 -35.58
N ALA A 100 -33.44 -9.09 -34.53
CA ALA A 100 -34.87 -9.05 -34.21
C ALA A 100 -35.70 -8.32 -35.29
N ARG A 101 -35.28 -7.12 -35.72
CA ARG A 101 -36.00 -6.35 -36.76
C ARG A 101 -35.95 -6.97 -38.15
N THR A 102 -34.86 -7.65 -38.51
CA THR A 102 -34.68 -8.22 -39.87
C THR A 102 -35.08 -9.70 -39.97
N GLY A 103 -35.28 -10.39 -38.84
CA GLY A 103 -35.43 -11.84 -38.77
C GLY A 103 -34.15 -12.63 -39.08
N ARG A 104 -33.11 -12.00 -39.64
CA ARG A 104 -31.88 -12.64 -40.10
C ARG A 104 -30.97 -13.01 -38.92
N PHE A 105 -31.06 -14.27 -38.49
CA PHE A 105 -30.16 -14.82 -37.48
C PHE A 105 -28.77 -15.09 -38.09
N VAL A 106 -27.80 -14.21 -37.83
CA VAL A 106 -26.41 -14.31 -38.31
C VAL A 106 -25.48 -13.54 -37.37
N HIS A 107 -24.22 -13.97 -37.31
CA HIS A 107 -23.18 -13.24 -36.59
C HIS A 107 -22.94 -11.84 -37.14
N ASN A 108 -22.46 -10.94 -36.27
CA ASN A 108 -22.15 -9.56 -36.64
C ASN A 108 -20.94 -9.50 -37.58
N PRO A 109 -21.08 -9.08 -38.85
CA PRO A 109 -19.95 -8.96 -39.77
C PRO A 109 -18.98 -7.86 -39.35
N ASP A 110 -19.47 -6.82 -38.68
CA ASP A 110 -18.75 -5.61 -38.29
C ASP A 110 -18.53 -5.54 -36.77
N LEU A 111 -18.30 -6.70 -36.14
CA LEU A 111 -18.17 -6.85 -34.68
C LEU A 111 -17.23 -5.80 -34.10
N GLY A 112 -16.01 -5.67 -34.66
CA GLY A 112 -15.08 -4.56 -34.44
C GLY A 112 -14.56 -4.36 -33.00
N TYR A 113 -13.42 -3.69 -32.84
CA TYR A 113 -12.81 -3.46 -31.54
C TYR A 113 -13.26 -2.12 -30.93
N PRO A 114 -13.97 -2.11 -29.78
CA PRO A 114 -13.97 -0.97 -28.87
C PRO A 114 -12.54 -0.58 -28.48
N ALA A 115 -12.32 0.73 -28.26
CA ALA A 115 -11.04 1.24 -27.79
C ALA A 115 -10.64 0.58 -26.45
N GLY A 116 -9.36 0.25 -26.31
CA GLY A 116 -8.81 -0.38 -25.10
C GLY A 116 -9.00 -1.89 -24.98
N LEU A 117 -9.56 -2.58 -25.98
CA LEU A 117 -9.64 -4.05 -26.02
C LEU A 117 -8.56 -4.66 -26.92
N GLY A 118 -7.94 -5.75 -26.45
CA GLY A 118 -6.90 -6.47 -27.18
C GLY A 118 -7.40 -7.66 -28.00
N GLY A 119 -8.69 -7.97 -27.92
CA GLY A 119 -9.36 -9.11 -28.56
C GLY A 119 -10.88 -9.04 -28.34
N ASN A 120 -11.65 -9.63 -29.25
CA ASN A 120 -13.10 -9.75 -29.15
C ASN A 120 -13.60 -11.09 -29.74
N SER A 121 -14.83 -11.47 -29.42
CA SER A 121 -15.53 -12.64 -30.01
C SER A 121 -17.04 -12.52 -29.74
N GLU A 122 -17.87 -13.18 -30.54
CA GLU A 122 -19.34 -13.15 -30.38
C GLU A 122 -19.90 -14.57 -30.30
N ILE A 123 -20.92 -14.77 -29.44
CA ILE A 123 -21.87 -15.89 -29.55
C ILE A 123 -23.29 -15.34 -29.61
N ILE A 124 -24.17 -15.98 -30.39
CA ILE A 124 -25.55 -15.54 -30.59
C ILE A 124 -26.53 -16.69 -30.31
N LEU A 125 -27.78 -16.36 -29.99
CA LEU A 125 -28.87 -17.34 -29.89
C LEU A 125 -30.20 -16.70 -30.29
N LYS A 126 -31.02 -17.45 -31.04
CA LYS A 126 -32.45 -17.21 -31.16
C LYS A 126 -33.19 -18.29 -30.37
N ALA A 127 -34.11 -17.90 -29.51
CA ALA A 127 -34.91 -18.81 -28.69
C ALA A 127 -36.37 -18.34 -28.64
N GLY A 128 -37.33 -19.27 -28.61
CA GLY A 128 -38.73 -18.94 -28.31
C GLY A 128 -38.88 -18.51 -26.85
N THR A 129 -39.81 -17.59 -26.54
CA THR A 129 -40.02 -17.00 -25.21
C THR A 129 -40.13 -18.03 -24.09
N ASP A 130 -40.77 -19.17 -24.37
CA ASP A 130 -41.04 -20.23 -23.41
C ASP A 130 -39.76 -20.99 -22.99
N ASN A 131 -38.70 -20.89 -23.81
CA ASN A 131 -37.34 -21.38 -23.55
C ASN A 131 -36.30 -20.25 -23.53
N GLY A 132 -36.73 -18.98 -23.48
CA GLY A 132 -35.87 -17.80 -23.65
C GLY A 132 -35.06 -17.40 -22.42
N SER A 133 -34.95 -18.25 -21.40
CA SER A 133 -34.28 -17.89 -20.14
C SER A 133 -32.75 -17.95 -20.23
N PRO A 134 -32.02 -17.15 -19.45
CA PRO A 134 -30.55 -17.12 -19.48
C PRO A 134 -29.89 -18.47 -19.23
N ALA A 135 -30.45 -19.26 -18.33
CA ALA A 135 -29.96 -20.60 -18.01
C ALA A 135 -30.14 -21.58 -19.17
N VAL A 136 -31.21 -21.45 -19.97
CA VAL A 136 -31.36 -22.21 -21.22
C VAL A 136 -30.36 -21.70 -22.26
N ALA A 137 -30.23 -20.39 -22.44
CA ALA A 137 -29.31 -19.81 -23.42
C ALA A 137 -27.86 -20.24 -23.20
N VAL A 138 -27.38 -20.18 -21.96
CA VAL A 138 -26.03 -20.64 -21.59
C VAL A 138 -25.88 -22.15 -21.77
N ARG A 139 -26.87 -22.98 -21.44
CA ARG A 139 -26.85 -24.42 -21.76
C ARG A 139 -26.79 -24.70 -23.26
N SER A 140 -27.54 -23.95 -24.09
CA SER A 140 -27.49 -24.06 -25.55
C SER A 140 -26.11 -23.70 -26.12
N TRP A 141 -25.41 -22.71 -25.55
CA TRP A 141 -24.05 -22.39 -25.94
C TRP A 141 -23.01 -23.42 -25.44
N ILE A 142 -23.18 -23.98 -24.23
CA ILE A 142 -22.35 -25.09 -23.72
C ILE A 142 -22.46 -26.32 -24.63
N GLY A 143 -23.66 -26.62 -25.15
CA GLY A 143 -23.91 -27.72 -26.08
C GLY A 143 -23.38 -27.50 -27.51
N SER A 144 -22.91 -26.30 -27.84
CA SER A 144 -22.36 -25.96 -29.16
C SER A 144 -20.85 -25.79 -29.06
N ALA A 145 -20.07 -26.77 -29.56
CA ALA A 145 -18.61 -26.74 -29.46
C ALA A 145 -17.95 -25.44 -29.99
N PRO A 146 -18.42 -24.78 -31.07
CA PRO A 146 -17.94 -23.46 -31.46
C PRO A 146 -18.18 -22.36 -30.41
N HIS A 147 -19.38 -22.31 -29.82
CA HIS A 147 -19.72 -21.31 -28.80
C HIS A 147 -19.02 -21.59 -27.47
N GLN A 148 -18.97 -22.86 -27.06
CA GLN A 148 -18.25 -23.32 -25.86
C GLN A 148 -16.77 -22.91 -25.90
N ARG A 149 -16.08 -23.04 -27.05
CA ARG A 149 -14.69 -22.58 -27.22
C ARG A 149 -14.52 -21.12 -26.83
N VAL A 150 -15.42 -20.23 -27.26
CA VAL A 150 -15.37 -18.79 -26.92
C VAL A 150 -15.60 -18.58 -25.43
N MET A 151 -16.59 -19.27 -24.84
CA MET A 151 -16.95 -19.16 -23.42
C MET A 151 -15.81 -19.54 -22.47
N VAL A 152 -14.91 -20.44 -22.89
CA VAL A 152 -13.80 -20.95 -22.05
C VAL A 152 -12.43 -20.30 -22.33
N ILE A 153 -12.34 -19.31 -23.22
CA ILE A 153 -11.09 -18.53 -23.40
C ILE A 153 -10.74 -17.86 -22.06
N ARG A 154 -9.53 -18.11 -21.54
CA ARG A 154 -9.10 -17.68 -20.20
C ARG A 154 -8.91 -16.17 -20.12
N GLU A 155 -8.42 -15.60 -21.21
CA GLU A 155 -8.04 -14.20 -21.37
C GLU A 155 -9.29 -13.30 -21.39
N MET A 156 -10.36 -13.77 -22.04
CA MET A 156 -11.67 -13.10 -22.08
C MET A 156 -12.19 -12.86 -20.67
N THR A 157 -12.27 -11.58 -20.31
CA THR A 157 -12.55 -11.08 -18.94
C THR A 157 -13.61 -9.98 -18.95
N LEU A 158 -14.03 -9.53 -20.13
CA LEU A 158 -15.09 -8.56 -20.34
C LEU A 158 -16.20 -9.16 -21.20
N ALA A 159 -17.44 -8.75 -20.94
CA ALA A 159 -18.61 -9.13 -21.73
C ALA A 159 -19.56 -7.94 -21.93
N GLY A 160 -20.08 -7.81 -23.14
CA GLY A 160 -21.27 -7.03 -23.44
C GLY A 160 -22.41 -7.96 -23.83
N ILE A 161 -23.63 -7.69 -23.37
CA ILE A 161 -24.79 -8.58 -23.54
C ILE A 161 -25.96 -7.80 -24.12
N GLY A 162 -26.29 -8.13 -25.38
CA GLY A 162 -27.48 -7.65 -26.07
C GLY A 162 -28.62 -8.64 -25.91
N VAL A 163 -29.81 -8.12 -25.66
CA VAL A 163 -31.06 -8.91 -25.69
C VAL A 163 -32.14 -8.08 -26.37
N ALA A 164 -32.78 -8.66 -27.37
CA ALA A 164 -33.91 -8.08 -28.08
C ALA A 164 -35.06 -9.10 -28.17
N ARG A 165 -36.30 -8.62 -28.29
CA ARG A 165 -37.50 -9.47 -28.39
C ARG A 165 -38.42 -8.96 -29.48
N ILE A 166 -39.04 -9.88 -30.22
CA ILE A 166 -40.12 -9.60 -31.16
C ILE A 166 -41.15 -10.73 -31.13
N GLY A 167 -42.37 -10.43 -30.66
CA GLY A 167 -43.42 -11.44 -30.44
C GLY A 167 -42.99 -12.55 -29.48
N ARG A 168 -42.92 -13.80 -29.99
CA ARG A 168 -42.45 -14.99 -29.27
C ARG A 168 -40.95 -15.26 -29.43
N ASP A 169 -40.19 -14.45 -30.16
CA ASP A 169 -38.76 -14.66 -30.38
C ASP A 169 -37.90 -13.76 -29.49
N VAL A 170 -36.90 -14.35 -28.84
CA VAL A 170 -35.86 -13.68 -28.05
C VAL A 170 -34.50 -13.91 -28.72
N TYR A 171 -33.78 -12.81 -28.95
CA TYR A 171 -32.47 -12.79 -29.58
C TYR A 171 -31.42 -12.36 -28.54
N TYR A 172 -30.44 -13.23 -28.28
CA TYR A 172 -29.27 -12.95 -27.44
C TYR A 172 -28.03 -12.73 -28.30
N VAL A 173 -27.20 -11.77 -27.88
CA VAL A 173 -25.83 -11.56 -28.36
C VAL A 173 -24.92 -11.41 -27.15
N VAL A 174 -23.82 -12.14 -27.09
CA VAL A 174 -22.77 -11.92 -26.07
C VAL A 174 -21.45 -11.65 -26.78
N ASN A 175 -20.98 -10.41 -26.65
CA ASN A 175 -19.70 -9.96 -27.15
C ASN A 175 -18.66 -10.05 -26.03
N PHE A 176 -17.71 -10.97 -26.17
CA PHE A 176 -16.58 -11.12 -25.26
C PHE A 176 -15.46 -10.17 -25.66
N GLY A 177 -14.62 -9.82 -24.68
CA GLY A 177 -13.34 -9.19 -24.93
C GLY A 177 -12.39 -9.35 -23.75
N TYR A 178 -11.17 -8.85 -23.93
CA TYR A 178 -10.22 -8.62 -22.84
C TYR A 178 -9.64 -7.22 -22.98
N PRO A 179 -9.37 -6.51 -21.86
CA PRO A 179 -8.65 -5.25 -21.95
C PRO A 179 -7.29 -5.50 -22.59
N VAL A 180 -6.78 -4.56 -23.38
CA VAL A 180 -5.33 -4.54 -23.65
C VAL A 180 -4.67 -4.57 -22.28
N ALA A 181 -3.86 -5.60 -22.01
CA ALA A 181 -3.21 -5.74 -20.71
C ALA A 181 -2.46 -4.43 -20.41
N PRO A 182 -2.62 -3.83 -19.21
CA PRO A 182 -1.84 -2.66 -18.86
C PRO A 182 -0.36 -3.02 -19.07
N PRO A 183 0.41 -2.20 -19.80
CA PRO A 183 1.75 -2.57 -20.23
C PRO A 183 2.56 -2.97 -18.99
N ALA A 184 3.24 -4.12 -19.08
CA ALA A 184 4.01 -4.65 -17.95
C ALA A 184 4.88 -3.53 -17.35
N PRO A 185 4.84 -3.33 -16.02
CA PRO A 185 5.39 -2.14 -15.39
C PRO A 185 6.84 -1.95 -15.82
N ALA A 186 7.13 -0.79 -16.42
CA ALA A 186 8.27 -0.61 -17.30
C ALA A 186 9.56 -1.15 -16.68
N SER A 187 10.27 -1.99 -17.43
CA SER A 187 11.50 -2.64 -16.97
C SER A 187 12.69 -2.31 -17.88
N MET A 188 13.89 -2.43 -17.33
CA MET A 188 15.14 -2.22 -18.05
C MET A 188 16.18 -3.24 -17.58
N GLU A 189 16.77 -3.94 -18.54
CA GLU A 189 17.84 -4.91 -18.30
C GLU A 189 19.21 -4.24 -18.34
N PHE A 190 20.00 -4.47 -17.29
CA PHE A 190 21.37 -4.03 -17.14
C PHE A 190 22.30 -5.23 -17.30
N ARG A 191 23.27 -5.16 -18.21
CA ARG A 191 24.22 -6.25 -18.53
C ARG A 191 25.67 -5.83 -18.27
N ARG A 192 26.40 -6.57 -17.43
CA ARG A 192 27.82 -6.33 -17.07
C ARG A 192 28.53 -7.69 -16.97
N GLY A 193 29.26 -8.05 -18.02
CA GLY A 193 29.78 -9.40 -18.20
C GLY A 193 28.64 -10.41 -18.31
N THR A 194 28.72 -11.51 -17.54
CA THR A 194 27.68 -12.55 -17.48
C THR A 194 26.48 -12.17 -16.60
N ARG A 195 26.54 -11.08 -15.82
CA ARG A 195 25.40 -10.63 -14.99
C ARG A 195 24.41 -9.83 -15.83
N THR A 196 23.17 -10.33 -15.89
CA THR A 196 21.99 -9.56 -16.31
C THR A 196 21.13 -9.32 -15.08
N LEU A 197 20.73 -8.07 -14.82
CA LEU A 197 19.82 -7.68 -13.74
C LEU A 197 18.73 -6.76 -14.28
N THR A 198 17.53 -6.84 -13.70
CA THR A 198 16.37 -6.07 -14.15
C THR A 198 15.93 -5.08 -13.08
N VAL A 199 15.73 -3.83 -13.48
CA VAL A 199 15.12 -2.77 -12.66
C VAL A 199 13.70 -2.52 -13.20
N GLY A 200 12.69 -2.43 -12.34
CA GLY A 200 11.27 -2.41 -12.75
C GLY A 200 10.41 -1.33 -12.09
N GLY A 201 9.31 -0.99 -12.77
CA GLY A 201 8.21 -0.14 -12.26
C GLY A 201 8.67 1.17 -11.62
N ALA A 202 8.06 1.53 -10.49
CA ALA A 202 8.37 2.75 -9.76
C ALA A 202 9.84 2.83 -9.28
N ILE A 203 10.50 1.68 -9.07
CA ILE A 203 11.94 1.64 -8.75
C ILE A 203 12.77 2.07 -9.98
N LEU A 204 12.41 1.61 -11.18
CA LEU A 204 13.03 2.08 -12.43
C LEU A 204 12.75 3.57 -12.68
N ASP A 205 11.53 4.05 -12.41
CA ASP A 205 11.18 5.45 -12.63
C ASP A 205 11.95 6.39 -11.69
N THR A 206 12.13 6.02 -10.42
CA THR A 206 13.03 6.73 -9.52
C THR A 206 14.50 6.59 -9.95
N TYR A 207 14.96 5.42 -10.40
CA TYR A 207 16.32 5.24 -10.90
C TYR A 207 16.61 6.11 -12.14
N ARG A 208 15.62 6.28 -13.03
CA ARG A 208 15.67 7.19 -14.19
C ARG A 208 15.90 8.63 -13.75
N THR A 209 15.18 9.13 -12.73
CA THR A 209 15.35 10.53 -12.27
C THR A 209 16.71 10.80 -11.64
N GLN A 210 17.38 9.77 -11.09
CA GLN A 210 18.75 9.90 -10.58
C GLN A 210 19.82 9.94 -11.69
N GLY A 211 19.51 9.48 -12.92
CA GLY A 211 20.48 9.31 -14.01
C GLY A 211 20.99 7.88 -14.20
N LEU A 212 20.23 6.87 -13.77
CA LEU A 212 20.52 5.44 -13.94
C LEU A 212 21.91 5.05 -13.37
N ASP A 213 22.65 4.20 -14.08
CA ASP A 213 23.93 3.63 -13.65
C ASP A 213 25.10 4.63 -13.61
N ARG A 214 24.89 5.83 -14.17
CA ARG A 214 25.81 6.98 -14.08
C ARG A 214 25.57 7.84 -12.84
N SER A 215 24.52 7.55 -12.06
CA SER A 215 24.16 8.29 -10.86
C SER A 215 24.97 7.88 -9.63
N ALA A 216 24.90 8.68 -8.57
CA ALA A 216 25.55 8.41 -7.29
C ALA A 216 25.02 7.16 -6.54
N ILE A 217 24.00 6.46 -7.07
CA ILE A 217 23.54 5.16 -6.52
C ILE A 217 24.25 3.96 -7.18
N GLY A 218 24.88 4.16 -8.34
CA GLY A 218 25.64 3.16 -9.08
C GLY A 218 24.79 2.12 -9.82
N TRP A 219 25.47 1.09 -10.33
CA TRP A 219 24.89 -0.02 -11.10
C TRP A 219 23.98 -0.91 -10.23
N PRO A 220 22.99 -1.66 -10.76
CA PRO A 220 22.17 -2.56 -9.94
C PRO A 220 23.01 -3.70 -9.32
N ALA A 221 22.79 -4.00 -8.05
CA ALA A 221 23.48 -5.07 -7.33
C ALA A 221 22.62 -6.34 -7.19
N THR A 222 21.28 -6.17 -7.16
CA THR A 222 20.29 -7.26 -7.14
C THR A 222 19.23 -7.04 -8.23
N ASN A 223 18.39 -8.05 -8.47
CA ASN A 223 17.05 -7.81 -9.01
C ASN A 223 16.16 -7.14 -7.94
N GLU A 224 14.98 -6.66 -8.35
CA GLU A 224 13.92 -6.27 -7.43
C GLU A 224 13.49 -7.46 -6.54
N PHE A 225 13.30 -7.22 -5.24
CA PHE A 225 12.84 -8.20 -4.26
C PHE A 225 11.65 -7.68 -3.45
N GLY A 226 10.82 -8.60 -2.96
CA GLY A 226 9.66 -8.29 -2.12
C GLY A 226 10.06 -7.99 -0.67
N VAL A 227 9.39 -7.00 -0.06
CA VAL A 227 9.55 -6.59 1.35
C VAL A 227 8.18 -6.27 1.97
N HIS A 228 8.13 -5.93 3.25
CA HIS A 228 6.90 -5.78 4.03
C HIS A 228 5.93 -4.73 3.43
N GLY A 229 4.95 -5.18 2.63
CA GLY A 229 4.00 -4.31 1.93
C GLY A 229 4.58 -3.54 0.74
N GLY A 230 5.74 -3.95 0.19
CA GLY A 230 6.45 -3.18 -0.82
C GLY A 230 7.54 -3.96 -1.56
N ARG A 231 8.48 -3.22 -2.15
CA ARG A 231 9.59 -3.70 -2.98
C ARG A 231 10.88 -2.98 -2.66
N GLY A 232 12.01 -3.68 -2.79
CA GLY A 232 13.34 -3.12 -2.65
C GLY A 232 14.25 -3.56 -3.80
N GLN A 233 15.28 -2.77 -4.09
CA GLN A 233 16.39 -3.16 -4.95
C GLN A 233 17.68 -2.52 -4.43
N HIS A 234 18.77 -3.28 -4.45
CA HIS A 234 20.10 -2.79 -4.08
C HIS A 234 20.90 -2.40 -5.33
N PHE A 235 21.76 -1.41 -5.17
CA PHE A 235 22.66 -0.85 -6.19
C PHE A 235 24.07 -0.71 -5.58
N ASP A 236 25.11 -0.59 -6.41
CA ASP A 236 26.52 -0.61 -6.00
C ASP A 236 26.84 0.41 -4.87
N ALA A 237 26.11 1.54 -4.79
CA ALA A 237 26.27 2.57 -3.76
C ALA A 237 24.98 2.91 -2.98
N GLY A 238 23.91 2.11 -3.09
CA GLY A 238 22.64 2.43 -2.41
C GLY A 238 21.53 1.38 -2.47
N SER A 239 20.32 1.81 -2.15
CA SER A 239 19.08 1.06 -2.35
C SER A 239 17.98 1.99 -2.85
N ILE A 240 17.02 1.47 -3.63
CA ILE A 240 15.73 2.13 -3.84
C ILE A 240 14.66 1.23 -3.24
N TYR A 241 13.77 1.81 -2.44
CA TYR A 241 12.64 1.11 -1.82
C TYR A 241 11.33 1.79 -2.17
N TRP A 242 10.30 0.98 -2.42
CA TRP A 242 8.95 1.40 -2.79
C TRP A 242 7.91 0.72 -1.91
N ASN A 243 6.89 1.48 -1.50
CA ASN A 243 5.57 0.93 -1.18
C ASN A 243 4.48 1.86 -1.72
N ALA A 244 3.22 1.39 -1.69
CA ALA A 244 2.08 2.13 -2.23
C ALA A 244 1.76 3.44 -1.47
N ALA A 245 2.23 3.62 -0.23
CA ALA A 245 1.91 4.76 0.62
C ALA A 245 2.97 5.88 0.58
N ALA A 246 4.23 5.54 0.30
CA ALA A 246 5.36 6.47 0.30
C ALA A 246 5.91 6.75 -1.11
N GLY A 247 5.70 5.86 -2.08
CA GLY A 247 6.38 5.91 -3.37
C GLY A 247 7.79 5.30 -3.31
N ALA A 248 8.57 5.48 -4.39
CA ALA A 248 9.91 4.89 -4.56
C ALA A 248 11.00 5.93 -4.26
N HIS A 249 11.84 5.70 -3.25
CA HIS A 249 12.89 6.65 -2.84
C HIS A 249 14.28 6.01 -2.76
N PRO A 250 15.34 6.72 -3.17
CA PRO A 250 16.72 6.28 -3.05
C PRO A 250 17.25 6.56 -1.63
N VAL A 251 17.95 5.58 -1.05
CA VAL A 251 18.67 5.69 0.24
C VAL A 251 20.12 5.28 -0.01
N ARG A 252 21.10 6.11 0.37
CA ARG A 252 22.52 5.89 0.06
C ARG A 252 23.46 6.18 1.24
N GLY A 253 24.72 5.77 1.10
CA GLY A 253 25.81 6.01 2.06
C GLY A 253 25.48 5.66 3.52
N LEU A 254 26.03 6.46 4.44
CA LEU A 254 25.90 6.22 5.89
C LEU A 254 24.45 6.31 6.40
N ILE A 255 23.55 7.03 5.71
CA ILE A 255 22.11 7.04 6.03
C ILE A 255 21.49 5.66 5.76
N ARG A 256 21.82 5.03 4.62
CA ARG A 256 21.44 3.64 4.30
C ARG A 256 21.98 2.66 5.33
N GLU A 257 23.25 2.80 5.73
CA GLU A 257 23.87 1.92 6.73
C GLU A 257 23.22 2.06 8.11
N ARG A 258 22.89 3.28 8.54
CA ARG A 258 22.13 3.50 9.78
C ARG A 258 20.75 2.85 9.70
N TRP A 259 20.02 3.02 8.60
CA TRP A 259 18.70 2.41 8.40
C TRP A 259 18.77 0.86 8.37
N ALA A 260 19.80 0.30 7.71
CA ALA A 260 20.09 -1.13 7.73
C ALA A 260 20.36 -1.65 9.16
N SER A 261 21.13 -0.91 9.97
CA SER A 261 21.39 -1.23 11.37
C SER A 261 20.13 -1.19 12.26
N MET A 262 19.04 -0.59 11.76
CA MET A 262 17.74 -0.45 12.40
C MET A 262 16.67 -1.36 11.79
N SER A 263 17.08 -2.43 11.09
CA SER A 263 16.21 -3.43 10.45
C SER A 263 15.40 -2.92 9.24
N TRP A 264 15.93 -1.94 8.50
CA TRP A 264 15.36 -1.44 7.25
C TRP A 264 13.86 -1.03 7.39
N GLU A 265 13.02 -1.38 6.42
CA GLU A 265 11.59 -1.07 6.40
C GLU A 265 10.75 -1.89 7.40
N ALA A 266 11.30 -2.99 7.92
CA ALA A 266 10.73 -3.73 9.06
C ALA A 266 11.03 -3.06 10.41
N GLY A 267 11.98 -2.13 10.44
CA GLY A 267 12.32 -1.30 11.59
C GLY A 267 11.28 -0.21 11.88
N TRP A 268 11.38 0.41 13.06
CA TRP A 268 10.45 1.48 13.45
C TRP A 268 10.50 2.73 12.55
N LEU A 269 11.58 2.92 11.79
CA LEU A 269 11.68 3.97 10.77
C LEU A 269 10.71 3.74 9.60
N GLY A 270 10.37 2.48 9.30
CA GLY A 270 9.58 2.13 8.11
C GLY A 270 10.30 2.52 6.81
N TYR A 271 9.52 2.82 5.78
CA TYR A 271 10.02 3.21 4.47
C TYR A 271 10.54 4.65 4.43
N PRO A 272 11.50 4.97 3.54
CA PRO A 272 11.81 6.35 3.17
C PRO A 272 10.58 7.04 2.55
N THR A 273 10.38 8.32 2.87
CA THR A 273 9.26 9.16 2.38
C THR A 273 9.72 10.35 1.53
N GLY A 274 11.02 10.44 1.29
CA GLY A 274 11.66 11.41 0.40
C GLY A 274 13.09 10.97 0.10
N ALA A 275 13.73 11.56 -0.90
CA ALA A 275 15.16 11.38 -1.15
C ALA A 275 16.03 12.04 -0.05
N GLU A 276 17.31 11.69 0.00
CA GLU A 276 18.30 12.40 0.82
C GLU A 276 18.42 13.87 0.37
N SER A 277 18.25 14.79 1.31
CA SER A 277 18.35 16.24 1.11
C SER A 277 19.61 16.77 1.80
N GLY A 278 20.39 17.59 1.09
CA GLY A 278 21.52 18.31 1.68
C GLY A 278 21.05 19.38 2.68
N VAL A 279 21.75 19.49 3.81
CA VAL A 279 21.54 20.53 4.83
C VAL A 279 22.89 21.14 5.24
N ARG A 280 22.89 22.16 6.11
CA ARG A 280 24.08 22.96 6.44
C ARG A 280 25.22 22.12 7.03
N GLY A 281 26.18 21.72 6.18
CA GLY A 281 27.32 20.88 6.58
C GLY A 281 27.00 19.38 6.74
N GLY A 282 25.91 18.89 6.13
CA GLY A 282 25.47 17.51 6.28
C GLY A 282 24.32 17.14 5.35
N ALA A 283 23.57 16.09 5.71
CA ALA A 283 22.42 15.61 4.97
C ALA A 283 21.32 15.13 5.93
N LEU A 284 20.09 15.02 5.45
CA LEU A 284 19.01 14.31 6.14
C LEU A 284 18.14 13.54 5.14
N GLN A 285 17.44 12.52 5.63
CA GLN A 285 16.41 11.83 4.88
C GLN A 285 15.17 11.58 5.75
N ARG A 286 13.99 11.68 5.14
CA ARG A 286 12.70 11.45 5.79
C ARG A 286 12.28 9.99 5.65
N PHE A 287 11.78 9.43 6.74
CA PHE A 287 11.20 8.09 6.81
C PHE A 287 9.81 8.16 7.47
N GLN A 288 9.00 7.11 7.37
CA GLN A 288 7.66 7.06 7.97
C GLN A 288 7.68 7.29 9.49
N GLY A 289 8.70 6.78 10.18
CA GLY A 289 8.82 6.86 11.65
C GLY A 289 9.63 8.05 12.19
N GLY A 290 10.29 8.85 11.34
CA GLY A 290 11.16 9.95 11.79
C GLY A 290 12.15 10.46 10.74
N LEU A 291 13.24 11.08 11.21
CA LEU A 291 14.34 11.56 10.37
C LEU A 291 15.63 10.79 10.66
N VAL A 292 16.42 10.54 9.62
CA VAL A 292 17.84 10.19 9.76
C VAL A 292 18.67 11.37 9.29
N TYR A 293 19.44 11.96 10.19
CA TYR A 293 20.43 12.99 9.90
C TYR A 293 21.80 12.36 9.68
N TRP A 294 22.66 13.02 8.91
CA TRP A 294 24.08 12.73 8.80
C TRP A 294 24.92 14.01 8.85
N SER A 295 26.06 13.97 9.55
CA SER A 295 27.13 14.96 9.39
C SER A 295 28.51 14.28 9.43
N PRO A 296 29.57 14.90 8.87
CA PRO A 296 30.93 14.39 8.98
C PRO A 296 31.42 14.19 10.43
N GLY A 297 30.92 15.01 11.36
CA GLY A 297 31.33 14.99 12.77
C GLY A 297 30.51 14.10 13.70
N THR A 298 29.35 13.59 13.25
CA THR A 298 28.43 12.78 14.09
C THR A 298 27.99 11.45 13.47
N GLY A 299 28.39 11.18 12.22
CA GLY A 299 27.89 10.05 11.45
C GLY A 299 26.39 10.18 11.18
N ALA A 300 25.74 9.06 10.86
CA ALA A 300 24.29 9.02 10.66
C ALA A 300 23.55 8.66 11.96
N GLN A 301 22.48 9.38 12.31
CA GLN A 301 21.70 9.21 13.54
C GLN A 301 20.20 9.41 13.29
N ALA A 302 19.35 8.60 13.94
CA ALA A 302 17.90 8.64 13.77
C ALA A 302 17.18 9.29 14.96
N VAL A 303 16.22 10.19 14.67
CA VAL A 303 15.45 10.98 15.66
C VAL A 303 13.97 10.96 15.31
N ARG A 304 13.08 10.82 16.30
CA ARG A 304 11.63 10.60 16.10
C ARG A 304 10.74 11.31 17.12
N GLY A 305 9.43 11.35 16.81
CA GLY A 305 8.35 11.74 17.73
C GLY A 305 8.63 12.98 18.56
N ALA A 306 8.25 12.95 19.84
CA ALA A 306 8.39 14.10 20.74
C ALA A 306 9.83 14.64 20.86
N ILE A 307 10.85 13.80 20.71
CA ILE A 307 12.26 14.22 20.71
C ILE A 307 12.60 15.02 19.44
N LEU A 308 12.11 14.56 18.28
CA LEU A 308 12.17 15.32 17.02
C LEU A 308 11.37 16.64 17.11
N ASP A 309 10.19 16.63 17.73
CA ASP A 309 9.36 17.83 17.91
C ASP A 309 9.99 18.85 18.86
N ALA A 310 10.73 18.38 19.89
CA ALA A 310 11.54 19.24 20.75
C ALA A 310 12.77 19.80 20.01
N TYR A 311 13.48 18.97 19.24
CA TYR A 311 14.61 19.40 18.42
C TYR A 311 14.17 20.45 17.38
N GLY A 312 13.02 20.27 16.74
CA GLY A 312 12.41 21.25 15.84
C GLY A 312 12.10 22.58 16.52
N ARG A 313 11.52 22.55 17.72
CA ARG A 313 11.30 23.76 18.56
C ARG A 313 12.60 24.50 18.95
N THR A 314 13.77 23.87 18.83
CA THR A 314 15.08 24.55 19.03
C THR A 314 15.71 25.11 17.75
N GLY A 315 15.12 24.85 16.57
CA GLY A 315 15.67 25.27 15.27
C GLY A 315 16.40 24.16 14.48
N PHE A 316 16.17 22.88 14.84
CA PHE A 316 16.85 21.72 14.24
C PHE A 316 18.39 21.89 14.21
N GLU A 317 19.07 21.48 13.13
CA GLU A 317 20.53 21.52 13.01
C GLU A 317 21.11 22.94 12.93
N ASN A 318 20.26 23.95 12.79
CA ASN A 318 20.65 25.38 12.82
C ASN A 318 20.42 26.01 14.20
N GLY A 319 19.81 25.26 15.13
CA GLY A 319 19.57 25.65 16.51
C GLY A 319 20.76 25.41 17.45
N ARG A 320 20.60 25.80 18.72
CA ARG A 320 21.62 25.62 19.79
C ARG A 320 22.03 24.16 20.02
N LEU A 321 21.24 23.17 19.57
CA LEU A 321 21.58 21.76 19.69
C LEU A 321 22.57 21.26 18.61
N GLY A 322 22.58 21.84 17.41
CA GLY A 322 23.33 21.29 16.28
C GLY A 322 22.88 19.86 15.90
N TYR A 323 23.73 19.10 15.22
CA TYR A 323 23.38 17.74 14.77
C TYR A 323 23.21 16.75 15.93
N PRO A 324 22.35 15.72 15.76
CA PRO A 324 22.33 14.57 16.66
C PRO A 324 23.67 13.83 16.64
N VAL A 325 24.13 13.46 17.83
CA VAL A 325 25.36 12.69 18.13
C VAL A 325 25.01 11.24 18.49
N SER A 326 23.82 11.01 19.08
CA SER A 326 23.23 9.69 19.21
C SER A 326 21.91 9.61 18.45
N SER A 327 21.52 8.39 18.08
CA SER A 327 20.12 8.09 17.80
C SER A 327 19.33 8.06 19.13
N GLU A 328 18.00 7.99 19.05
CA GLU A 328 17.14 7.86 20.24
C GLU A 328 17.42 6.57 21.04
N GLN A 329 17.54 6.70 22.35
CA GLN A 329 17.80 5.62 23.31
C GLN A 329 16.72 5.61 24.39
N GLY A 330 16.17 4.42 24.68
CA GLY A 330 15.11 4.24 25.68
C GLY A 330 15.64 4.29 27.11
N LEU A 331 14.81 4.80 28.03
CA LEU A 331 15.08 4.93 29.47
C LEU A 331 13.89 4.43 30.29
N ARG A 332 14.08 4.24 31.60
CA ARG A 332 12.97 3.94 32.51
C ARG A 332 12.02 5.14 32.57
N GLY A 333 10.84 5.00 31.95
CA GLY A 333 9.79 6.04 31.91
C GLY A 333 10.02 7.15 30.87
N GLY A 334 10.97 6.97 29.94
CA GLY A 334 11.35 8.01 29.00
C GLY A 334 12.28 7.54 27.88
N ALA A 335 12.88 8.51 27.19
CA ALA A 335 13.88 8.30 26.14
C ALA A 335 14.75 9.57 26.00
N PHE A 336 15.89 9.47 25.34
CA PHE A 336 16.75 10.62 25.06
C PHE A 336 17.50 10.52 23.74
N ALA A 337 17.97 11.67 23.25
CA ALA A 337 19.02 11.75 22.25
C ALA A 337 20.04 12.83 22.64
N HIS A 338 21.32 12.58 22.34
CA HIS A 338 22.40 13.57 22.47
C HIS A 338 22.60 14.32 21.15
N PHE A 339 22.93 15.60 21.25
CA PHE A 339 23.21 16.52 20.14
C PHE A 339 24.50 17.28 20.44
N GLN A 340 25.11 17.92 19.43
CA GLN A 340 26.41 18.61 19.58
C GLN A 340 26.43 19.65 20.71
N GLY A 341 25.35 20.42 20.88
CA GLY A 341 25.20 21.44 21.92
C GLY A 341 24.37 21.03 23.14
N GLY A 342 23.91 19.78 23.24
CA GLY A 342 23.14 19.36 24.41
C GLY A 342 22.48 17.98 24.34
N SER A 343 21.35 17.84 25.04
CA SER A 343 20.50 16.65 25.00
C SER A 343 19.04 17.05 24.85
N VAL A 344 18.22 16.18 24.26
CA VAL A 344 16.77 16.21 24.42
C VAL A 344 16.37 14.97 25.20
N TYR A 345 15.56 15.16 26.24
CA TYR A 345 14.99 14.08 27.05
C TYR A 345 13.47 14.15 26.97
N TRP A 346 12.84 13.00 26.75
CA TRP A 346 11.40 12.79 26.83
C TRP A 346 11.06 11.92 28.04
N SER A 347 9.94 12.22 28.70
CA SER A 347 9.29 11.31 29.65
C SER A 347 7.77 11.35 29.48
N SER A 348 7.10 10.25 29.83
CA SER A 348 5.64 10.17 29.71
C SER A 348 4.89 11.19 30.59
N ALA A 349 5.47 11.58 31.73
CA ALA A 349 4.86 12.53 32.67
C ALA A 349 5.03 14.00 32.27
N HIS A 350 6.02 14.34 31.44
CA HIS A 350 6.45 15.74 31.24
C HIS A 350 6.69 16.13 29.78
N GLY A 351 6.61 15.20 28.83
CA GLY A 351 6.92 15.46 27.42
C GLY A 351 8.43 15.58 27.16
N ALA A 352 8.79 16.21 26.04
CA ALA A 352 10.17 16.33 25.58
C ALA A 352 10.71 17.76 25.70
N HIS A 353 11.89 17.88 26.33
CA HIS A 353 12.58 19.14 26.61
C HIS A 353 14.08 19.05 26.28
N ALA A 354 14.64 20.14 25.78
CA ALA A 354 16.08 20.29 25.56
C ALA A 354 16.78 20.75 26.85
N VAL A 355 17.93 20.16 27.16
CA VAL A 355 18.84 20.55 28.24
C VAL A 355 20.20 20.85 27.62
N VAL A 356 20.75 22.04 27.86
CA VAL A 356 21.91 22.58 27.12
C VAL A 356 22.93 23.25 28.05
N GLY A 357 24.14 23.49 27.52
CA GLY A 357 25.19 24.28 28.19
C GLY A 357 25.50 23.89 29.64
N ALA A 358 25.84 24.89 30.46
CA ALA A 358 26.23 24.70 31.85
C ALA A 358 25.13 24.03 32.71
N ILE A 359 23.84 24.26 32.41
CA ILE A 359 22.73 23.59 33.10
C ILE A 359 22.76 22.08 32.84
N ARG A 360 22.98 21.65 31.58
CA ARG A 360 23.17 20.24 31.23
C ARG A 360 24.35 19.62 31.98
N GLU A 361 25.48 20.32 32.04
CA GLU A 361 26.66 19.82 32.73
C GLU A 361 26.47 19.70 34.25
N ALA A 362 25.78 20.66 34.87
CA ALA A 362 25.43 20.60 36.29
C ALA A 362 24.48 19.43 36.57
N TRP A 363 23.47 19.23 35.73
CA TRP A 363 22.53 18.11 35.83
C TRP A 363 23.20 16.75 35.57
N ALA A 364 24.15 16.68 34.63
CA ALA A 364 24.98 15.50 34.40
C ALA A 364 25.80 15.10 35.64
N ARG A 365 26.43 16.08 36.30
CA ARG A 365 27.15 15.88 37.58
C ARG A 365 26.23 15.48 38.74
N GLN A 366 24.93 15.72 38.63
CA GLN A 366 23.89 15.30 39.59
C GLN A 366 23.29 13.91 39.27
N GLY A 367 23.77 13.21 38.24
CA GLY A 367 23.30 11.87 37.86
C GLY A 367 22.21 11.85 36.79
N TRP A 368 22.05 12.93 36.00
CA TRP A 368 21.04 13.05 34.94
C TRP A 368 19.61 12.75 35.44
N GLU A 369 18.79 12.07 34.65
CA GLU A 369 17.40 11.72 34.97
C GLU A 369 17.25 10.63 36.04
N ALA A 370 18.30 9.87 36.32
CA ALA A 370 18.38 8.96 37.46
C ALA A 370 18.76 9.69 38.78
N GLY A 371 19.26 10.93 38.68
CA GLY A 371 19.67 11.77 39.80
C GLY A 371 18.50 12.42 40.54
N ARG A 372 18.80 13.09 41.66
CA ARG A 372 17.79 13.76 42.52
C ARG A 372 16.95 14.84 41.83
N LEU A 373 17.38 15.36 40.68
CA LEU A 373 16.57 16.29 39.87
C LEU A 373 15.54 15.55 39.00
N GLY A 374 15.79 14.31 38.58
CA GLY A 374 14.94 13.58 37.65
C GLY A 374 14.91 14.19 36.24
N TYR A 375 13.90 13.82 35.46
CA TYR A 375 13.67 14.34 34.10
C TYR A 375 13.39 15.86 34.08
N PRO A 376 13.75 16.59 33.00
CA PRO A 376 13.35 17.98 32.79
C PRO A 376 11.83 18.11 32.58
N ARG A 377 11.29 19.26 32.99
CA ARG A 377 9.85 19.63 32.89
C ARG A 377 9.60 20.90 32.08
N SER A 378 10.64 21.68 31.83
CA SER A 378 10.64 22.85 30.97
C SER A 378 11.88 22.82 30.06
N GLY A 379 11.90 23.68 29.03
CA GLY A 379 13.18 24.17 28.49
C GLY A 379 13.83 25.19 29.45
N GLU A 380 14.95 25.78 29.04
CA GLU A 380 15.47 26.99 29.70
C GLU A 380 14.49 28.16 29.50
N TYR A 381 14.21 28.90 30.57
CA TYR A 381 13.43 30.14 30.55
C TYR A 381 14.19 31.27 31.28
N PRO A 382 14.00 32.55 30.87
CA PRO A 382 14.72 33.67 31.48
C PRO A 382 14.25 33.94 32.92
N VAL A 383 15.19 34.33 33.77
CA VAL A 383 14.97 34.82 35.13
C VAL A 383 15.84 36.05 35.39
N ALA A 384 15.62 36.76 36.50
CA ALA A 384 16.45 37.90 36.87
C ALA A 384 17.93 37.50 36.95
N GLY A 385 18.77 38.09 36.09
CA GLY A 385 20.21 37.83 36.04
C GLY A 385 20.64 36.48 35.43
N GLY A 386 19.76 35.72 34.77
CA GLY A 386 20.12 34.39 34.25
C GLY A 386 19.04 33.64 33.48
N VAL A 387 19.24 32.33 33.34
CA VAL A 387 18.22 31.37 32.85
C VAL A 387 18.04 30.24 33.86
N ARG A 388 16.81 29.70 33.92
CA ARG A 388 16.42 28.59 34.78
C ARG A 388 15.80 27.47 33.97
N GLN A 389 15.97 26.23 34.41
CA GLN A 389 15.26 25.06 33.92
C GLN A 389 14.72 24.26 35.10
N ASP A 390 13.46 23.85 35.04
CA ASP A 390 12.82 23.04 36.08
C ASP A 390 12.87 21.55 35.72
N PHE A 391 13.12 20.73 36.73
CA PHE A 391 13.18 19.26 36.67
C PHE A 391 12.18 18.66 37.66
N ALA A 392 11.91 17.37 37.60
CA ALA A 392 10.91 16.70 38.43
C ALA A 392 11.10 16.97 39.94
N GLY A 393 12.33 16.74 40.43
CA GLY A 393 12.74 16.92 41.83
C GLY A 393 13.43 18.25 42.15
N GLY A 394 13.29 19.29 41.31
CA GLY A 394 13.98 20.56 41.56
C GLY A 394 14.10 21.51 40.37
N SER A 395 15.18 22.28 40.35
CA SER A 395 15.52 23.26 39.31
C SER A 395 17.03 23.52 39.26
N ALA A 396 17.52 23.96 38.10
CA ALA A 396 18.86 24.51 37.95
C ALA A 396 18.80 25.91 37.33
N THR A 397 19.59 26.84 37.85
CA THR A 397 19.64 28.25 37.42
C THR A 397 21.07 28.65 37.10
N TYR A 398 21.34 29.07 35.86
CA TYR A 398 22.61 29.63 35.42
C TYR A 398 22.59 31.15 35.51
N ALA A 399 23.53 31.73 36.27
CA ALA A 399 23.63 33.17 36.47
C ALA A 399 24.63 33.82 35.51
N PHE A 400 24.19 34.79 34.70
CA PHE A 400 25.03 35.44 33.69
C PHE A 400 26.21 36.21 34.28
N GLY A 401 26.04 36.81 35.46
CA GLY A 401 27.08 37.62 36.10
C GLY A 401 28.24 36.84 36.73
N THR A 402 28.12 35.50 36.86
CA THR A 402 29.15 34.66 37.50
C THR A 402 29.48 33.38 36.74
N GLY A 403 28.67 32.98 35.76
CA GLY A 403 28.77 31.68 35.08
C GLY A 403 28.43 30.48 35.96
N ALA A 404 27.99 30.69 37.21
CA ALA A 404 27.68 29.62 38.13
C ALA A 404 26.28 29.02 37.87
N VAL A 405 26.13 27.72 38.14
CA VAL A 405 24.83 27.03 38.15
C VAL A 405 24.43 26.67 39.58
N ALA A 406 23.39 27.31 40.09
CA ALA A 406 22.76 26.93 41.34
C ALA A 406 21.76 25.79 41.09
N VAL A 407 21.88 24.69 41.82
CA VAL A 407 20.91 23.57 41.82
C VAL A 407 20.08 23.63 43.10
N THR A 408 18.77 23.53 42.94
CA THR A 408 17.80 23.54 44.05
C THR A 408 16.96 22.28 43.97
N HIS A 409 16.83 21.56 45.08
CA HIS A 409 15.96 20.38 45.19
C HIS A 409 14.60 20.76 45.79
N ARG A 410 13.60 19.91 45.55
CA ARG A 410 12.34 19.84 46.30
C ARG A 410 12.44 18.82 47.43
#